data_AF-A0A4P8RFH5-F1
#
_entry.id   AF-A0A4P8RFH5-F1
#
_cell.length_a   1.000
_cell.length_b   1.000
_cell.length_c   1.000
_cell.angle_alpha   90.00
_cell.angle_beta   90.00
_cell.angle_gamma   90.00
#
_symmetry.space_group_name_H-M   'P 1'
#
loop_
_entity.id
_entity.type
_entity.pdbx_description
1 polymer ?
#
loop_
_entity_poly.entity_id
_entity_poly.type
_entity_poly.pdbx_seq_one_letter_code
_entity_poly.pdbx_strand_id
1 'polypeptide(L)'
;MKLLQPVKFLFTACCLLLLGCSEITPEPACVQAQVIGLDCQNGWYVLHLTGNDSRTATRAYIGQLQEGFVTTDNLPEAYREPGLTLTVALELNTDYSPVCTAVNMMYPTVRVKKVCSVVASLR
;
A
#
# COMPACT_ATOMS: atom_id res chain seq x y z
N MET A 1 49.49 9.41 27.07
CA MET A 1 48.02 9.62 27.08
C MET A 1 47.47 10.18 25.75
N LYS A 2 48.05 9.83 24.57
CA LYS A 2 47.64 10.39 23.26
C LYS A 2 46.68 9.49 22.44
N LEU A 3 46.49 8.24 22.86
CA LEU A 3 45.63 7.25 22.19
C LEU A 3 44.14 7.36 22.58
N LEU A 4 43.79 8.16 23.60
CA LEU A 4 42.39 8.31 24.06
C LEU A 4 41.56 9.29 23.20
N GLN A 5 42.20 10.22 22.49
CA GLN A 5 41.51 11.20 21.62
C GLN A 5 40.85 10.58 20.38
N PRO A 6 41.51 9.72 19.59
CA PRO A 6 40.86 9.15 18.40
C PRO A 6 39.68 8.25 18.77
N VAL A 7 39.76 7.54 19.89
CA VAL A 7 38.67 6.66 20.37
C VAL A 7 37.42 7.47 20.76
N LYS A 8 37.60 8.59 21.47
CA LYS A 8 36.48 9.49 21.81
C LYS A 8 35.82 10.08 20.56
N PHE A 9 36.63 10.50 19.58
CA PHE A 9 36.11 11.09 18.34
C PHE A 9 35.30 10.07 17.52
N LEU A 10 35.79 8.84 17.44
CA LEU A 10 35.11 7.74 16.76
C LEU A 10 33.79 7.37 17.46
N PHE A 11 33.78 7.39 18.80
CA PHE A 11 32.57 7.14 19.59
C PHE A 11 31.52 8.24 19.40
N THR A 12 31.92 9.51 19.37
CA THR A 12 31.00 10.62 19.10
C THR A 12 30.46 10.60 17.68
N ALA A 13 31.27 10.23 16.69
CA ALA A 13 30.82 10.08 15.30
C ALA A 13 29.83 8.92 15.14
N CYS A 14 30.04 7.82 15.87
CA CYS A 14 29.13 6.67 15.87
C CYS A 14 27.79 7.00 16.56
N CYS A 15 27.80 7.72 17.68
CA CYS A 15 26.57 8.19 18.32
C CYS A 15 25.77 9.18 17.45
N LEU A 16 26.44 10.01 16.65
CA LEU A 16 25.78 10.93 15.71
C LEU A 16 25.10 10.20 14.54
N LEU A 17 25.62 9.04 14.11
CA LEU A 17 24.98 8.20 13.09
C LEU A 17 23.67 7.58 13.59
N LEU A 18 23.58 7.25 14.89
CA LEU A 18 22.35 6.72 15.49
C LEU A 18 21.20 7.75 15.53
N LEU A 19 21.52 9.05 15.59
CA LEU A 19 20.51 10.12 15.59
C LEU A 19 20.01 10.49 14.19
N GLY A 20 20.68 10.01 13.13
CA GLY A 20 20.31 10.27 11.74
C GLY A 20 19.35 9.26 11.12
N CYS A 21 19.08 8.14 11.80
CA CYS A 21 18.06 7.18 11.40
C CYS A 21 16.71 7.58 12.02
N SER A 22 16.08 8.63 11.50
CA SER A 22 14.63 8.71 11.63
C SER A 22 14.06 7.68 10.67
N GLU A 23 13.54 6.58 11.22
CA GLU A 23 12.79 5.58 10.46
C GLU A 23 11.49 6.22 9.95
N ILE A 24 11.59 7.01 8.88
CA ILE A 24 10.42 7.36 8.08
C ILE A 24 10.14 6.12 7.24
N THR A 25 9.45 5.15 7.84
CA THR A 25 8.96 4.00 7.10
C THR A 25 8.06 4.55 5.99
N PRO A 26 8.40 4.34 4.70
CA PRO A 26 7.57 4.86 3.63
C PRO A 26 6.18 4.24 3.75
N GLU A 27 5.15 5.07 3.85
CA GLU A 27 3.77 4.59 3.81
C GLU A 27 3.27 4.52 2.36
N PRO A 28 2.39 3.57 2.03
CA PRO A 28 1.75 3.56 0.72
C PRO A 28 0.96 4.85 0.50
N ALA A 29 1.09 5.43 -0.69
CA ALA A 29 0.27 6.57 -1.07
C ALA A 29 -1.17 6.13 -1.37
N CYS A 30 -2.09 7.08 -1.27
CA CYS A 30 -3.49 6.85 -1.57
C CYS A 30 -3.70 6.80 -3.09
N VAL A 31 -4.27 5.70 -3.58
CA VAL A 31 -4.63 5.47 -4.98
C VAL A 31 -6.15 5.34 -5.12
N GLN A 32 -6.69 5.79 -6.25
CA GLN A 32 -8.13 5.65 -6.52
C GLN A 32 -8.42 4.22 -6.98
N ALA A 33 -9.45 3.63 -6.38
CA ALA A 33 -9.92 2.28 -6.66
C ALA A 33 -11.44 2.27 -6.76
N GLN A 34 -11.96 1.51 -7.72
CA GLN A 34 -13.37 1.18 -7.81
C GLN A 34 -13.59 -0.26 -7.36
N VAL A 35 -14.60 -0.47 -6.52
CA VAL A 35 -15.02 -1.79 -6.08
C VAL A 35 -15.79 -2.45 -7.21
N ILE A 36 -15.27 -3.55 -7.75
CA ILE A 36 -15.96 -4.31 -8.81
C ILE A 36 -16.93 -5.31 -8.18
N GLY A 37 -16.52 -5.97 -7.09
CA GLY A 37 -17.37 -6.89 -6.33
C GLY A 37 -16.66 -8.18 -5.93
N LEU A 38 -17.45 -9.20 -5.60
CA LEU A 38 -17.01 -10.56 -5.26
C LEU A 38 -16.84 -11.38 -6.53
N ASP A 39 -15.64 -11.42 -7.12
CA ASP A 39 -15.34 -12.20 -8.33
C ASP A 39 -14.36 -13.37 -8.09
N CYS A 40 -14.02 -13.60 -6.82
CA CYS A 40 -13.08 -14.64 -6.40
C CYS A 40 -13.69 -15.47 -5.25
N GLN A 41 -12.90 -16.39 -4.66
CA GLN A 41 -13.32 -17.16 -3.47
C GLN A 41 -14.05 -16.29 -2.43
N ASN A 42 -15.05 -16.86 -1.75
CA ASN A 42 -15.87 -16.12 -0.77
C ASN A 42 -15.01 -15.29 0.19
N GLY A 43 -15.35 -14.01 0.32
CA GLY A 43 -14.61 -13.05 1.15
C GLY A 43 -13.58 -12.20 0.40
N TRP A 44 -13.33 -12.48 -0.88
CA TRP A 44 -12.40 -11.71 -1.71
C TRP A 44 -13.11 -10.73 -2.64
N TYR A 45 -12.61 -9.50 -2.65
CA TYR A 45 -13.11 -8.39 -3.45
C TYR A 45 -12.10 -8.03 -4.53
N VAL A 46 -12.59 -7.76 -5.73
CA VAL A 46 -11.81 -7.20 -6.82
C VAL A 46 -11.93 -5.68 -6.81
N LEU A 47 -10.78 -5.01 -6.84
CA LEU A 47 -10.65 -3.57 -6.97
C LEU A 47 -10.02 -3.24 -8.33
N HIS A 48 -10.58 -2.27 -9.03
CA HIS A 48 -9.99 -1.69 -10.23
C HIS A 48 -9.31 -0.38 -9.86
N LEU A 49 -7.98 -0.35 -9.92
CA LEU A 49 -7.17 0.84 -9.69
C LEU A 49 -7.22 1.69 -10.96
N THR A 50 -7.79 2.88 -10.86
CA THR A 50 -8.04 3.75 -12.02
C THR A 50 -6.88 4.70 -12.31
N GLY A 51 -5.78 4.62 -11.56
CA GLY A 51 -4.71 5.61 -11.60
C GLY A 51 -5.18 6.96 -11.06
N ASN A 52 -4.32 7.67 -10.34
CA ASN A 52 -4.55 9.09 -10.10
C ASN A 52 -3.26 9.84 -10.42
N ASP A 53 -3.42 11.04 -10.96
CA ASP A 53 -2.40 11.83 -11.63
C ASP A 53 -0.99 11.66 -11.03
N SER A 54 -0.05 11.39 -11.92
CA SER A 54 1.42 11.23 -11.81
C SER A 54 2.22 12.16 -10.86
N ARG A 55 1.56 13.00 -10.05
CA ARG A 55 2.15 13.98 -9.13
C ARG A 55 2.61 13.41 -7.78
N THR A 56 2.26 12.16 -7.44
CA THR A 56 2.65 11.54 -6.15
C THR A 56 3.80 10.53 -6.28
N ALA A 57 4.59 10.60 -7.37
CA ALA A 57 5.71 9.69 -7.60
C ALA A 57 6.96 10.00 -6.75
N THR A 58 7.04 11.18 -6.12
CA THR A 58 8.28 11.67 -5.47
C THR A 58 8.58 10.99 -4.12
N ARG A 59 7.69 10.13 -3.61
CA ARG A 59 7.89 9.32 -2.39
C ARG A 59 7.39 7.89 -2.57
N ALA A 60 7.72 7.27 -3.71
CA ALA A 60 7.19 5.97 -4.09
C ALA A 60 7.51 4.89 -3.03
N TYR A 61 6.44 4.34 -2.43
CA TYR A 61 6.51 3.08 -1.70
C TYR A 61 6.88 1.97 -2.69
N ILE A 62 7.92 1.18 -2.38
CA ILE A 62 8.34 0.08 -3.25
C ILE A 62 7.19 -0.94 -3.32
N GLY A 63 6.73 -1.24 -4.54
CA GLY A 63 5.60 -2.17 -4.77
C GLY A 63 4.22 -1.50 -4.83
N GLN A 64 4.14 -0.17 -4.86
CA GLN A 64 2.86 0.52 -5.06
C GLN A 64 2.30 0.29 -6.46
N LEU A 65 1.13 -0.34 -6.54
CA LEU A 65 0.36 -0.53 -7.76
C LEU A 65 -0.39 0.76 -8.12
N GLN A 66 -0.26 1.22 -9.36
CA GLN A 66 -0.84 2.49 -9.83
C GLN A 66 -2.17 2.28 -10.56
N GLU A 67 -2.27 1.20 -11.33
CA GLU A 67 -3.41 0.89 -12.19
C GLU A 67 -3.62 -0.63 -12.31
N GLY A 68 -4.80 -1.03 -12.80
CA GLY A 68 -5.14 -2.44 -13.06
C GLY A 68 -6.02 -3.07 -11.99
N PHE A 69 -6.23 -4.38 -12.09
CA PHE A 69 -7.12 -5.13 -11.19
C PHE A 69 -6.33 -5.81 -10.08
N VAL A 70 -6.81 -5.72 -8.86
CA VAL A 70 -6.22 -6.34 -7.66
C VAL A 70 -7.28 -7.03 -6.83
N THR A 71 -6.87 -7.99 -6.01
CA THR A 71 -7.74 -8.72 -5.09
C THR A 71 -7.42 -8.42 -3.64
N THR A 72 -8.44 -8.31 -2.80
CA THR A 72 -8.28 -8.07 -1.35
C THR A 72 -9.35 -8.79 -0.53
N ASP A 73 -9.00 -9.30 0.63
CA ASP A 73 -9.89 -9.98 1.58
C ASP A 73 -10.26 -9.11 2.79
N ASN A 74 -9.56 -7.97 2.97
CA ASN A 74 -9.68 -7.12 4.15
C ASN A 74 -10.36 -5.78 3.87
N LEU A 75 -11.16 -5.68 2.80
CA LEU A 75 -11.96 -4.49 2.52
C LEU A 75 -12.99 -4.28 3.65
N PRO A 76 -13.04 -3.10 4.30
CA PRO A 76 -13.99 -2.84 5.38
C PRO A 76 -15.44 -2.94 4.91
N GLU A 77 -16.34 -3.37 5.79
CA GLU A 77 -17.72 -3.70 5.44
C GLU A 77 -18.49 -2.54 4.80
N ALA A 78 -18.26 -1.32 5.30
CA ALA A 78 -18.86 -0.08 4.80
C ALA A 78 -18.50 0.26 3.34
N TYR A 79 -17.51 -0.42 2.75
CA TYR A 79 -16.99 -0.12 1.41
C TYR A 79 -17.09 -1.30 0.46
N ARG A 80 -17.86 -2.34 0.79
CA ARG A 80 -18.00 -3.55 -0.04
C ARG A 80 -19.03 -3.42 -1.15
N GLU A 81 -19.66 -2.25 -1.29
CA GLU A 81 -20.68 -1.99 -2.29
C GLU A 81 -20.07 -1.93 -3.70
N PRO A 82 -20.52 -2.78 -4.64
CA PRO A 82 -20.06 -2.72 -6.03
C PRO A 82 -20.35 -1.36 -6.69
N GLY A 83 -19.40 -0.88 -7.47
CA GLY A 83 -19.43 0.42 -8.15
C GLY A 83 -18.95 1.58 -7.28
N LEU A 84 -18.71 1.39 -5.99
CA LEU A 84 -18.19 2.42 -5.10
C LEU A 84 -16.76 2.81 -5.48
N THR A 85 -16.52 4.11 -5.62
CA THR A 85 -15.18 4.66 -5.86
C THR A 85 -14.61 5.21 -4.56
N LEU A 86 -13.39 4.82 -4.26
CA LEU A 86 -12.71 5.17 -3.01
C LEU A 86 -11.22 5.39 -3.25
N THR A 87 -10.59 6.13 -2.36
CA THR A 87 -9.14 6.30 -2.37
C THR A 87 -8.56 5.48 -1.23
N VAL A 88 -7.66 4.57 -1.52
CA VAL A 88 -7.08 3.60 -0.56
C VAL A 88 -5.57 3.58 -0.65
N ALA A 89 -4.93 3.29 0.47
CA ALA A 89 -3.52 2.93 0.48
C ALA A 89 -3.40 1.41 0.57
N LEU A 90 -2.65 0.84 -0.36
CA LEU A 90 -2.56 -0.59 -0.59
C LEU A 90 -1.15 -1.08 -0.35
N GLU A 91 -1.05 -2.29 0.18
CA GLU A 91 0.21 -3.02 0.35
C GLU A 91 0.09 -4.38 -0.34
N LEU A 92 1.16 -4.84 -0.99
CA LEU A 92 1.19 -6.17 -1.61
C LEU A 92 1.05 -7.25 -0.52
N ASN A 93 0.12 -8.20 -0.72
CA ASN A 93 0.04 -9.40 0.09
C ASN A 93 0.91 -10.48 -0.54
N THR A 94 1.95 -10.91 0.18
CA THR A 94 2.86 -11.98 -0.27
C THR A 94 2.57 -13.32 0.37
N ASP A 95 1.61 -13.38 1.30
CA ASP A 95 1.38 -14.56 2.14
C ASP A 95 0.45 -15.57 1.46
N TYR A 96 -0.57 -15.08 0.75
CA TYR A 96 -1.59 -15.91 0.11
C TYR A 96 -2.36 -15.13 -0.98
N SER A 97 -3.03 -15.85 -1.88
CA SER A 97 -3.77 -15.29 -3.01
C SER A 97 -5.00 -16.15 -3.34
N PRO A 98 -6.16 -15.57 -3.69
CA PRO A 98 -7.33 -16.34 -4.09
C PRO A 98 -7.18 -16.87 -5.52
N VAL A 99 -7.91 -17.95 -5.81
CA VAL A 99 -8.22 -18.33 -7.19
C VAL A 99 -9.53 -17.65 -7.58
N CYS A 100 -9.53 -16.87 -8.66
CA CYS A 100 -10.73 -16.22 -9.19
C CYS A 100 -11.35 -17.09 -10.28
N THR A 101 -12.66 -17.34 -10.18
CA THR A 101 -13.36 -18.34 -11.02
C THR A 101 -13.76 -17.80 -12.39
N ALA A 102 -14.03 -16.49 -12.49
CA ALA A 102 -14.56 -15.88 -13.71
C ALA A 102 -13.50 -15.64 -14.80
N VAL A 103 -12.23 -15.59 -14.40
CA VAL A 103 -11.09 -15.40 -15.30
C VAL A 103 -10.00 -16.26 -14.71
N ASN A 104 -9.47 -17.26 -15.43
CA ASN A 104 -8.31 -18.07 -15.00
C ASN A 104 -7.02 -17.20 -14.91
N MET A 105 -7.11 -16.02 -14.31
CA MET A 105 -6.08 -15.01 -14.13
C MET A 105 -5.93 -14.78 -12.63
N MET A 106 -4.68 -14.80 -12.16
CA MET A 106 -4.34 -14.38 -10.81
C MET A 106 -4.13 -12.87 -10.82
N TYR A 107 -5.05 -12.11 -10.23
CA TYR A 107 -4.83 -10.71 -9.95
C TYR A 107 -3.88 -10.56 -8.75
N PRO A 108 -2.97 -9.56 -8.76
CA PRO A 108 -2.15 -9.24 -7.60
C PRO A 108 -2.99 -9.11 -6.34
N THR A 109 -2.53 -9.73 -5.27
CA THR A 109 -3.22 -9.70 -3.99
C THR A 109 -2.68 -8.56 -3.15
N VAL A 110 -3.58 -7.80 -2.55
CA VAL A 110 -3.25 -6.62 -1.75
C VAL A 110 -4.04 -6.57 -0.45
N ARG A 111 -3.47 -5.88 0.53
CA ARG A 111 -4.13 -5.51 1.79
C ARG A 111 -4.45 -4.02 1.78
N VAL A 112 -5.68 -3.68 2.13
CA VAL A 112 -6.08 -2.30 2.40
C VAL A 112 -5.48 -1.90 3.73
N LYS A 113 -4.48 -0.99 3.71
CA LYS A 113 -3.88 -0.44 4.94
C LYS A 113 -4.76 0.66 5.53
N LYS A 114 -5.28 1.53 4.67
CA LYS A 114 -6.16 2.64 5.05
C LYS A 114 -7.08 3.03 3.90
N VAL A 115 -8.28 3.49 4.26
CA VAL A 115 -9.19 4.19 3.34
C VAL A 115 -8.99 5.68 3.56
N CYS A 116 -8.53 6.38 2.52
CA CYS A 116 -8.17 7.78 2.58
C CYS A 116 -9.37 8.71 2.34
N SER A 117 -10.28 8.32 1.43
CA SER A 117 -11.53 9.05 1.17
C SER A 117 -12.51 8.18 0.40
N VAL A 118 -13.79 8.55 0.46
CA VAL A 118 -14.85 7.95 -0.36
C VAL A 118 -15.28 9.00 -1.38
N VAL A 119 -15.25 8.64 -2.66
CA VAL A 119 -15.82 9.48 -3.72
C VAL A 119 -17.22 8.94 -3.95
N ALA A 120 -18.21 9.55 -3.29
CA ALA A 120 -19.60 9.18 -3.49
C ALA A 120 -19.92 9.28 -4.99
N SER A 121 -20.27 8.15 -5.61
CA SER A 121 -20.80 8.16 -6.96
C SER A 121 -22.17 8.83 -6.88
N LEU A 122 -22.25 10.08 -7.33
CA LEU A 122 -23.52 10.78 -7.54
C LEU A 122 -24.32 9.97 -8.56
N ARG A 123 -25.26 9.16 -8.07
CA ARG A 123 -26.39 8.66 -8.86
C ARG A 123 -27.54 9.64 -8.77
#